data_AF-A0A8H6XQT4-F1
#
_entry.id   AF-A0A8H6XQT4-F1
#
_cell.length_a   1.000
_cell.length_b   1.000
_cell.length_c   1.000
_cell.angle_alpha   90.00
_cell.angle_beta   90.00
_cell.angle_gamma   90.00
#
_symmetry.space_group_name_H-M   'P 1'
#
loop_
_entity.id
_entity.type
_entity.pdbx_description
1 polymer ?
#
loop_
_entity_poly.entity_id
_entity_poly.type
_entity_poly.pdbx_seq_one_letter_code
_entity_poly.pdbx_strand_id
1 'polypeptide(L)'
;MSDSILYSRLLFPKGHGYPLFCPEPFDDLDEAARKTGSEIGDVGVITWDGSFDPIFNILRASNDPSNRYGVPPGFEQVFLGPQDISTRAQCHLPGSDISNTTISKRRLDFEAGTESNVFLPVGAGAVVEVSTNSKQTGILLLPDGASRWDLRSQQLFRDYALKHAENWYTFVNGNLRRMAGNGDLYLVTGVTKSTSWGVAAVENHSGEGTLSLKLKAAQIGSAGATYAWEWESAGSSVNAGPRRCAGEEWRDKQTVFLRGFKVASKWSKATGPSSPSTPSQLQSSDTNGNSLSWSAFTRTDPSSTGGSSDDEESLSPSSNYYPSDLINEHLLDCFVDATVAVTHDDEWASILTEQDSEVPADDELITRVLNKFKMSIVFGGVCLQPLNANILPAHTPLSKRHSTSPRWIVL
;
A
#
# COMPACT_ATOMS: atom_id res chain seq x y z
N MET A 1 -11.38 2.29 -13.48
CA MET A 1 -10.44 1.92 -12.41
C MET A 1 -9.98 3.21 -11.76
N SER A 2 -9.91 3.32 -10.43
CA SER A 2 -9.37 4.53 -9.81
C SER A 2 -7.86 4.63 -10.05
N ASP A 3 -7.36 5.85 -10.12
CA ASP A 3 -5.95 6.21 -10.31
C ASP A 3 -5.00 5.46 -9.36
N SER A 4 -5.41 5.34 -8.10
CA SER A 4 -4.70 4.63 -7.04
C SER A 4 -4.57 3.12 -7.28
N ILE A 5 -5.60 2.48 -7.84
CA ILE A 5 -5.59 1.04 -8.16
C ILE A 5 -4.64 0.78 -9.32
N LEU A 6 -4.71 1.60 -10.39
CA LEU A 6 -3.80 1.46 -11.51
C LEU A 6 -2.34 1.68 -11.05
N TYR A 7 -2.11 2.73 -10.26
CA TYR A 7 -0.79 3.03 -9.70
C TYR A 7 -0.21 1.85 -8.91
N SER A 8 -1.01 1.29 -7.99
CA SER A 8 -0.55 0.19 -7.14
C SER A 8 -0.31 -1.10 -7.89
N ARG A 9 -1.22 -1.47 -8.78
CA ARG A 9 -1.07 -2.65 -9.64
C ARG A 9 0.22 -2.61 -10.45
N LEU A 10 0.56 -1.46 -11.02
CA LEU A 10 1.77 -1.31 -11.84
C LEU A 10 3.05 -1.37 -11.00
N LEU A 11 3.02 -0.97 -9.73
CA LEU A 11 4.22 -0.94 -8.88
C LEU A 11 4.40 -2.18 -7.98
N PHE A 12 3.38 -3.03 -7.81
CA PHE A 12 3.54 -4.31 -7.09
C PHE A 12 4.70 -5.19 -7.59
N PRO A 13 4.97 -5.32 -8.91
CA PRO A 13 6.11 -6.09 -9.43
C PRO A 13 7.48 -5.65 -8.87
N LYS A 14 7.58 -4.43 -8.32
CA LYS A 14 8.82 -3.91 -7.70
C LYS A 14 9.06 -4.44 -6.29
N GLY A 15 8.11 -5.16 -5.70
CA GLY A 15 8.31 -5.90 -4.44
C GLY A 15 8.59 -5.00 -3.22
N HIS A 16 8.10 -3.76 -3.23
CA HIS A 16 8.32 -2.80 -2.13
C HIS A 16 7.18 -2.74 -1.10
N GLY A 17 6.17 -3.61 -1.26
CA GLY A 17 4.93 -3.61 -0.49
C GLY A 17 3.82 -2.81 -1.21
N TYR A 18 2.93 -2.18 -0.46
CA TYR A 18 1.87 -1.34 -1.02
C TYR A 18 2.35 0.09 -1.32
N PRO A 19 2.34 0.54 -2.57
CA PRO A 19 2.63 1.92 -2.96
C PRO A 19 1.43 2.84 -2.67
N LEU A 20 1.64 3.92 -1.91
CA LEU A 20 0.57 4.88 -1.64
C LEU A 20 0.52 5.94 -2.75
N PHE A 21 -0.66 6.14 -3.33
CA PHE A 21 -0.92 7.22 -4.30
C PHE A 21 -1.09 8.57 -3.60
N CYS A 22 -1.48 8.55 -2.33
CA CYS A 22 -1.51 9.70 -1.43
C CYS A 22 -0.62 9.43 -0.20
N PRO A 23 0.70 9.65 -0.32
CA PRO A 23 1.65 9.52 0.80
C PRO A 23 1.48 10.47 1.99
N GLU A 24 0.68 11.54 1.86
CA GLU A 24 0.47 12.54 2.91
C GLU A 24 -0.45 12.02 4.02
N PRO A 25 -0.17 12.34 5.30
CA PRO A 25 -1.12 12.09 6.38
C PRO A 25 -2.36 12.98 6.24
N PHE A 26 -3.50 12.53 6.77
CA PHE A 26 -4.73 13.33 6.76
C PHE A 26 -4.62 14.62 7.58
N ASP A 27 -5.25 15.69 7.08
CA ASP A 27 -5.26 17.02 7.72
C ASP A 27 -5.97 17.04 9.09
N ASP A 28 -6.90 16.11 9.34
CA ASP A 28 -7.70 16.02 10.58
C ASP A 28 -6.97 15.30 11.72
N LEU A 29 -5.80 14.72 11.45
CA LEU A 29 -4.94 14.13 12.47
C LEU A 29 -4.37 15.23 13.37
N ASP A 30 -4.15 14.90 14.64
CA ASP A 30 -3.54 15.86 15.57
C ASP A 30 -2.07 16.15 15.19
N GLU A 31 -1.47 17.15 15.83
CA GLU A 31 -0.10 17.55 15.51
C GLU A 31 0.90 16.41 15.71
N ALA A 32 0.72 15.60 16.76
CA ALA A 32 1.63 14.49 17.08
C ALA A 32 1.55 13.35 16.05
N ALA A 33 0.35 12.94 15.64
CA ALA A 33 0.13 11.89 14.66
C ALA A 33 0.50 12.34 13.24
N ARG A 34 0.25 13.60 12.88
CA ARG A 34 0.77 14.15 11.61
C ARG A 34 2.30 14.19 11.60
N LYS A 35 2.94 14.41 12.76
CA LYS A 35 4.40 14.43 12.92
C LYS A 35 5.02 13.05 12.82
N THR A 36 4.26 11.97 12.93
CA THR A 36 4.79 10.62 12.73
C THR A 36 4.42 10.09 11.36
N GLY A 37 3.23 10.42 10.84
CA GLY A 37 2.65 9.75 9.67
C GLY A 37 2.38 8.28 9.99
N SER A 38 2.32 7.42 8.97
CA SER A 38 2.18 5.97 9.19
C SER A 38 3.38 5.39 9.93
N GLU A 39 3.15 4.53 10.91
CA GLU A 39 4.16 3.91 11.77
C GLU A 39 4.06 2.37 11.76
N ILE A 40 5.16 1.72 12.12
CA ILE A 40 5.13 0.28 12.44
C ILE A 40 4.15 0.08 13.61
N GLY A 41 3.28 -0.90 13.46
CA GLY A 41 2.25 -1.24 14.43
C GLY A 41 0.89 -0.60 14.17
N ASP A 42 0.78 0.32 13.21
CA ASP A 42 -0.52 0.84 12.80
C ASP A 42 -1.37 -0.27 12.21
N VAL A 43 -2.62 -0.37 12.67
CA VAL A 43 -3.70 -1.14 12.06
C VAL A 43 -4.65 -0.13 11.43
N GLY A 44 -4.88 -0.28 10.13
CA GLY A 44 -5.67 0.67 9.36
C GLY A 44 -6.26 0.08 8.10
N VAL A 45 -6.82 0.95 7.28
CA VAL A 45 -7.37 0.60 5.96
C VAL A 45 -6.70 1.45 4.88
N ILE A 46 -6.54 0.87 3.70
CA ILE A 46 -6.12 1.61 2.51
C ILE A 46 -7.39 2.19 1.89
N THR A 47 -7.43 3.50 1.73
CA THR A 47 -8.60 4.21 1.22
C THR A 47 -8.65 4.16 -0.31
N TRP A 48 -9.83 4.44 -0.87
CA TRP A 48 -10.07 4.39 -2.32
C TRP A 48 -9.19 5.36 -3.13
N ASP A 49 -8.76 6.47 -2.54
CA ASP A 49 -7.84 7.46 -3.13
C ASP A 49 -6.36 7.06 -2.99
N GLY A 50 -6.07 5.94 -2.33
CA GLY A 50 -4.71 5.42 -2.14
C GLY A 50 -3.95 6.07 -0.99
N SER A 51 -4.66 6.60 0.01
CA SER A 51 -4.12 6.99 1.32
C SER A 51 -4.16 5.79 2.28
N PHE A 52 -3.50 5.91 3.44
CA PHE A 52 -3.64 4.97 4.54
C PHE A 52 -4.30 5.66 5.74
N ASP A 53 -5.41 5.09 6.22
CA ASP A 53 -6.18 5.57 7.37
C ASP A 53 -5.87 4.70 8.60
N PRO A 54 -4.94 5.15 9.48
CA PRO A 54 -4.63 4.45 10.72
C PRO A 54 -5.80 4.54 11.70
N ILE A 55 -6.20 3.39 12.25
CA ILE A 55 -7.30 3.28 13.21
C ILE A 55 -6.77 3.23 14.64
N PHE A 56 -5.79 2.38 14.90
CA PHE A 56 -5.09 2.26 16.18
C PHE A 56 -3.70 1.67 15.96
N ASN A 57 -2.78 1.83 16.91
CA ASN A 57 -1.43 1.28 16.86
C ASN A 57 -1.20 0.30 18.00
N ILE A 58 -0.75 -0.93 17.67
CA ILE A 58 -0.56 -2.02 18.62
C ILE A 58 0.61 -1.81 19.59
N LEU A 59 1.53 -0.91 19.25
CA LEU A 59 2.71 -0.57 20.06
C LEU A 59 2.42 0.54 21.07
N ARG A 60 1.29 1.23 20.92
CA ARG A 60 0.90 2.37 21.75
C ARG A 60 -0.06 1.93 22.84
N ALA A 61 0.01 2.56 24.00
CA ALA A 61 -0.91 2.25 25.09
C ALA A 61 -2.36 2.55 24.68
N SER A 62 -3.35 1.90 25.30
CA SER A 62 -4.76 2.10 24.96
C SER A 62 -5.27 3.53 25.19
N ASN A 63 -4.59 4.28 26.06
CA ASN A 63 -4.87 5.68 26.38
C ASN A 63 -3.91 6.68 25.70
N ASP A 64 -3.05 6.20 24.81
CA ASP A 64 -2.14 7.05 24.04
C ASP A 64 -2.95 7.91 23.05
N PRO A 65 -2.62 9.19 22.85
CA PRO A 65 -3.31 10.05 21.89
C PRO A 65 -3.38 9.51 20.46
N SER A 66 -2.39 8.72 20.04
CA SER A 66 -2.39 8.05 18.72
C SER A 66 -3.54 7.05 18.56
N ASN A 67 -4.01 6.44 19.66
CA ASN A 67 -5.19 5.57 19.71
C ASN A 67 -6.47 6.39 19.93
N ARG A 68 -6.67 7.45 19.12
CA ARG A 68 -7.73 8.46 19.27
C ARG A 68 -9.15 7.90 19.25
N TYR A 69 -9.36 6.76 18.60
CA TYR A 69 -10.65 6.08 18.52
C TYR A 69 -10.86 5.05 19.64
N GLY A 70 -9.90 4.91 20.55
CA GLY A 70 -9.79 3.78 21.46
C GLY A 70 -9.10 2.58 20.78
N VAL A 71 -9.23 1.41 21.41
CA VAL A 71 -8.62 0.16 20.94
C VAL A 71 -9.65 -0.98 20.95
N PRO A 72 -9.42 -2.06 20.19
CA PRO A 72 -10.31 -3.22 20.17
C PRO A 72 -10.48 -3.91 21.54
N PRO A 73 -11.58 -4.67 21.74
CA PRO A 73 -11.74 -5.52 22.92
C PRO A 73 -10.57 -6.50 23.08
N GLY A 74 -10.10 -6.66 24.32
CA GLY A 74 -8.99 -7.56 24.64
C GLY A 74 -7.63 -7.09 24.08
N PHE A 75 -7.48 -5.79 23.82
CA PHE A 75 -6.20 -5.19 23.41
C PHE A 75 -5.09 -5.47 24.43
N GLU A 76 -3.95 -5.93 23.94
CA GLU A 76 -2.72 -6.15 24.69
C GLU A 76 -1.60 -5.38 23.99
N GLN A 77 -1.01 -4.37 24.66
CA GLN A 77 0.06 -3.60 24.04
C GLN A 77 1.26 -4.51 23.70
N VAL A 78 1.76 -4.40 22.47
CA VAL A 78 2.97 -5.08 22.02
C VAL A 78 4.18 -4.18 22.28
N PHE A 79 5.22 -4.75 22.89
CA PHE A 79 6.45 -4.03 23.19
C PHE A 79 7.56 -4.45 22.24
N LEU A 80 8.15 -3.47 21.55
CA LEU A 80 9.35 -3.64 20.73
C LEU A 80 10.52 -2.87 21.34
N GLY A 81 11.71 -3.45 21.26
CA GLY A 81 12.96 -2.75 21.52
C GLY A 81 13.54 -2.13 20.24
N PRO A 82 14.48 -1.18 20.36
CA PRO A 82 15.15 -0.57 19.20
C PRO A 82 15.83 -1.59 18.28
N GLN A 83 16.27 -2.73 18.82
CA GLN A 83 16.89 -3.81 18.06
C GLN A 83 15.92 -4.55 17.12
N ASP A 84 14.61 -4.48 17.40
CA ASP A 84 13.60 -5.19 16.61
C ASP A 84 13.26 -4.46 15.31
N ILE A 85 13.63 -3.18 15.22
CA ILE A 85 13.45 -2.35 14.04
C ILE A 85 14.79 -2.22 13.32
N SER A 86 14.77 -2.39 12.00
CA SER A 86 15.88 -2.10 11.12
C SER A 86 15.64 -0.80 10.37
N THR A 87 16.66 0.03 10.29
CA THR A 87 16.65 1.29 9.54
C THR A 87 17.62 1.19 8.38
N ARG A 88 17.16 1.51 7.17
CA ARG A 88 17.98 1.69 5.98
C ARG A 88 17.82 3.13 5.51
N ALA A 89 18.68 3.99 6.04
CA ALA A 89 18.76 5.38 5.61
C ALA A 89 19.17 5.44 4.14
N GLN A 90 18.55 6.34 3.37
CA GLN A 90 18.86 6.53 1.94
C GLN A 90 18.81 5.23 1.13
N CYS A 91 17.85 4.35 1.44
CA CYS A 91 17.59 3.15 0.65
C CYS A 91 17.29 3.46 -0.82
N HIS A 92 16.80 4.67 -1.09
CA HIS A 92 16.75 5.27 -2.41
C HIS A 92 17.53 6.59 -2.36
N LEU A 93 18.46 6.75 -3.30
CA LEU A 93 19.24 7.98 -3.41
C LEU A 93 18.38 9.13 -3.96
N PRO A 94 18.71 10.39 -3.64
CA PRO A 94 18.11 11.55 -4.27
C PRO A 94 18.11 11.48 -5.81
N GLY A 95 16.99 11.85 -6.44
CA GLY A 95 16.77 11.80 -7.89
C GLY A 95 16.41 10.42 -8.46
N SER A 96 16.29 9.41 -7.60
CA SER A 96 15.86 8.07 -8.00
C SER A 96 14.38 8.03 -8.42
N ASP A 97 14.03 6.97 -9.13
CA ASP A 97 12.66 6.65 -9.50
C ASP A 97 12.38 5.16 -9.32
N ILE A 98 11.10 4.84 -9.19
CA ILE A 98 10.58 3.48 -9.24
C ILE A 98 9.46 3.49 -10.27
N SER A 99 9.61 2.65 -11.29
CA SER A 99 8.67 2.57 -12.40
C SER A 99 8.55 1.13 -12.90
N ASN A 100 7.37 0.76 -13.40
CA ASN A 100 7.13 -0.58 -13.97
C ASN A 100 7.87 -0.79 -15.30
N THR A 101 8.06 0.28 -16.07
CA THR A 101 8.77 0.29 -17.35
C THR A 101 9.98 1.21 -17.31
N THR A 102 10.83 1.16 -18.34
CA THR A 102 11.89 2.17 -18.52
C THR A 102 11.26 3.53 -18.83
N ILE A 103 11.70 4.56 -18.10
CA ILE A 103 11.31 5.96 -18.33
C ILE A 103 12.53 6.79 -18.72
N SER A 104 12.32 7.81 -19.55
CA SER A 104 13.35 8.82 -19.85
C SER A 104 13.12 10.04 -18.97
N LYS A 105 14.16 10.52 -18.28
CA LYS A 105 14.11 11.70 -17.41
C LYS A 105 15.00 12.79 -17.97
N ARG A 106 14.48 14.02 -18.07
CA ARG A 106 15.22 15.21 -18.51
C ARG A 106 14.98 16.36 -17.54
N ARG A 107 16.05 17.06 -17.16
CA ARG A 107 15.96 18.28 -16.37
C ARG A 107 15.81 19.49 -17.28
N LEU A 108 14.91 20.39 -16.92
CA LEU A 108 14.71 21.69 -17.56
C LEU A 108 15.05 22.76 -16.52
N ASP A 109 16.26 23.30 -16.59
CA ASP A 109 16.68 24.44 -15.77
C ASP A 109 16.29 25.75 -16.46
N PHE A 110 15.64 26.64 -15.71
CA PHE A 110 15.20 27.94 -16.25
C PHE A 110 16.32 29.00 -16.23
N GLU A 111 17.46 28.73 -15.58
CA GLU A 111 18.65 29.58 -15.61
C GLU A 111 19.88 28.80 -16.10
N ALA A 112 20.41 29.27 -17.24
CA ALA A 112 21.54 28.74 -18.02
C ALA A 112 21.27 27.38 -18.71
N GLY A 113 21.24 27.41 -20.05
CA GLY A 113 21.07 26.26 -20.94
C GLY A 113 22.23 25.27 -20.93
N THR A 114 22.61 24.78 -19.75
CA THR A 114 23.54 23.68 -19.54
C THR A 114 22.75 22.44 -19.18
N GLU A 115 22.69 21.47 -20.10
CA GLU A 115 22.21 20.12 -19.83
C GLU A 115 23.10 19.49 -18.75
N SER A 116 22.58 19.41 -17.52
CA SER A 116 23.28 18.80 -16.38
C SER A 116 22.86 17.34 -16.22
N ASN A 117 23.83 16.43 -16.23
CA ASN A 117 23.65 15.01 -15.88
C ASN A 117 23.58 14.75 -14.35
N VAL A 118 23.49 15.79 -13.53
CA VAL A 118 23.39 15.68 -12.07
C VAL A 118 21.91 15.73 -11.65
N PHE A 119 21.42 14.61 -11.12
CA PHE A 119 19.99 14.30 -10.85
C PHE A 119 19.39 14.97 -9.60
N LEU A 120 20.06 15.94 -8.99
CA LEU A 120 19.53 16.65 -7.82
C LEU A 120 18.76 17.90 -8.27
N PRO A 121 17.44 18.02 -8.05
CA PRO A 121 16.74 19.27 -8.25
C PRO A 121 17.15 20.24 -7.16
N VAL A 122 18.21 21.01 -7.43
CA VAL A 122 18.66 22.10 -6.56
C VAL A 122 18.10 23.39 -7.14
N GLY A 123 17.09 23.97 -6.48
CA GLY A 123 16.63 25.33 -6.75
C GLY A 123 15.15 25.49 -7.11
N ALA A 124 14.65 26.70 -6.89
CA ALA A 124 13.33 27.14 -7.31
C ALA A 124 13.21 27.08 -8.84
N GLY A 125 12.12 26.50 -9.36
CA GLY A 125 11.88 26.44 -10.80
C GLY A 125 12.53 25.25 -11.51
N ALA A 126 13.17 24.33 -10.79
CA ALA A 126 13.61 23.05 -11.37
C ALA A 126 12.39 22.27 -11.88
N VAL A 127 12.46 21.82 -13.14
CA VAL A 127 11.44 20.95 -13.75
C VAL A 127 12.09 19.63 -14.15
N VAL A 128 11.49 18.52 -13.70
CA VAL A 128 11.83 17.17 -14.11
C VAL A 128 10.77 16.71 -15.11
N GLU A 129 11.16 16.60 -16.37
CA GLU A 129 10.35 16.02 -17.42
C GLU A 129 10.60 14.50 -17.46
N VAL A 130 9.53 13.73 -17.42
CA VAL A 130 9.53 12.28 -17.54
C VAL A 130 8.74 11.89 -18.77
N SER A 131 9.32 11.01 -19.59
CA SER A 131 8.65 10.51 -20.78
C SER A 131 8.68 8.99 -20.89
N THR A 132 7.61 8.45 -21.46
CA THR A 132 7.40 7.01 -21.64
C THR A 132 6.64 6.75 -22.95
N ASN A 133 6.98 5.65 -23.61
CA ASN A 133 6.28 5.11 -24.77
C ASN A 133 5.41 3.90 -24.40
N SER A 134 5.38 3.52 -23.12
CA SER A 134 4.64 2.36 -22.65
C SER A 134 3.15 2.67 -22.52
N LYS A 135 2.30 1.66 -22.78
CA LYS A 135 0.84 1.80 -22.73
C LYS A 135 0.32 2.08 -21.32
N GLN A 136 0.90 1.43 -20.31
CA GLN A 136 0.58 1.69 -18.91
C GLN A 136 1.87 1.93 -18.14
N THR A 137 1.94 3.04 -17.42
CA THR A 137 3.13 3.39 -16.62
C THR A 137 2.73 3.89 -15.24
N GLY A 138 3.26 3.22 -14.20
CA GLY A 138 3.25 3.70 -12.83
C GLY A 138 4.63 4.27 -12.50
N ILE A 139 4.69 5.48 -11.93
CA ILE A 139 5.93 6.20 -11.68
C ILE A 139 5.89 6.75 -10.26
N LEU A 140 6.94 6.48 -9.49
CA LEU A 140 7.28 7.19 -8.27
C LEU A 140 8.62 7.88 -8.47
N LEU A 141 8.63 9.20 -8.42
CA LEU A 141 9.83 10.02 -8.40
C LEU A 141 10.19 10.35 -6.96
N LEU A 142 11.47 10.26 -6.61
CA LEU A 142 12.00 10.55 -5.28
C LEU A 142 13.11 11.62 -5.38
N PRO A 143 12.75 12.91 -5.55
CA PRO A 143 13.73 13.99 -5.66
C PRO A 143 14.77 14.01 -4.54
N ASP A 144 14.33 13.83 -3.29
CA ASP A 144 15.21 13.80 -2.11
C ASP A 144 15.60 12.37 -1.67
N GLY A 145 15.18 11.35 -2.42
CA GLY A 145 15.40 9.95 -2.06
C GLY A 145 14.43 9.47 -0.99
N ALA A 146 14.69 8.31 -0.39
CA ALA A 146 13.81 7.76 0.64
C ALA A 146 14.58 6.90 1.66
N SER A 147 14.04 6.83 2.86
CA SER A 147 14.53 5.96 3.94
C SER A 147 13.47 4.94 4.31
N ARG A 148 13.93 3.77 4.78
CA ARG A 148 13.07 2.62 5.04
C ARG A 148 13.27 2.10 6.47
N TRP A 149 12.17 1.77 7.12
CA TRP A 149 12.12 1.13 8.44
C TRP A 149 11.31 -0.14 8.34
N ASP A 150 11.84 -1.24 8.87
CA ASP A 150 11.17 -2.55 8.85
C ASP A 150 11.37 -3.29 10.17
N LEU A 151 10.32 -3.98 10.60
CA LEU A 151 10.40 -4.98 11.65
C LEU A 151 11.30 -6.14 11.20
N ARG A 152 12.30 -6.50 12.02
CA ARG A 152 13.25 -7.59 11.70
C ARG A 152 12.61 -8.96 11.74
N SER A 153 11.70 -9.18 12.67
CA SER A 153 10.98 -10.44 12.85
C SER A 153 9.48 -10.18 12.83
N GLN A 154 8.81 -10.67 11.79
CA GLN A 154 7.39 -10.48 11.58
C GLN A 154 6.52 -11.46 12.36
N GLN A 155 7.12 -12.48 13.00
CA GLN A 155 6.37 -13.54 13.69
C GLN A 155 5.49 -13.00 14.81
N LEU A 156 6.01 -12.07 15.62
CA LEU A 156 5.26 -11.46 16.71
C LEU A 156 4.00 -10.74 16.21
N PHE A 157 4.11 -10.01 15.11
CA PHE A 157 2.98 -9.26 14.51
C PHE A 157 1.99 -10.21 13.83
N ARG A 158 2.48 -11.26 13.18
CA ARG A 158 1.64 -12.32 12.60
C ARG A 158 0.78 -12.99 13.67
N ASP A 159 1.42 -13.44 14.74
CA ASP A 159 0.78 -14.14 15.86
C ASP A 159 -0.25 -13.23 16.54
N TYR A 160 0.11 -11.95 16.72
CA TYR A 160 -0.81 -10.95 17.27
C TYR A 160 -2.02 -10.70 16.36
N ALA A 161 -1.81 -10.57 15.05
CA ALA A 161 -2.91 -10.41 14.08
C ALA A 161 -3.84 -11.63 14.08
N LEU A 162 -3.29 -12.85 14.04
CA LEU A 162 -4.07 -14.09 14.09
C LEU A 162 -4.91 -14.22 15.36
N LYS A 163 -4.35 -13.84 16.52
CA LYS A 163 -5.04 -13.90 17.81
C LYS A 163 -6.16 -12.85 17.93
N HIS A 164 -6.01 -11.67 17.33
CA HIS A 164 -6.87 -10.52 17.62
C HIS A 164 -7.73 -10.00 16.44
N ALA A 165 -7.54 -10.50 15.22
CA ALA A 165 -8.21 -9.98 14.01
C ALA A 165 -9.75 -9.91 14.13
N GLU A 166 -10.41 -10.91 14.70
CA GLU A 166 -11.88 -10.89 14.86
C GLU A 166 -12.35 -9.72 15.75
N ASN A 167 -11.62 -9.45 16.83
CA ASN A 167 -11.90 -8.31 17.69
C ASN A 167 -11.63 -6.99 16.98
N TRP A 168 -10.64 -6.94 16.07
CA TRP A 168 -10.39 -5.76 15.24
C TRP A 168 -11.58 -5.48 14.32
N TYR A 169 -12.06 -6.49 13.59
CA TYR A 169 -13.25 -6.33 12.75
C TYR A 169 -14.48 -5.93 13.57
N THR A 170 -14.68 -6.52 14.75
CA THR A 170 -15.77 -6.16 15.67
C THR A 170 -15.68 -4.70 16.10
N PHE A 171 -14.49 -4.23 16.45
CA PHE A 171 -14.25 -2.84 16.84
C PHE A 171 -14.47 -1.86 15.67
N VAL A 172 -13.86 -2.14 14.52
CA VAL A 172 -13.90 -1.27 13.34
C VAL A 172 -15.31 -1.16 12.76
N ASN A 173 -16.03 -2.28 12.67
CA ASN A 173 -17.36 -2.31 12.08
C ASN A 173 -18.48 -2.05 13.09
N GLY A 174 -18.31 -2.48 14.34
CA GLY A 174 -19.29 -2.28 15.41
C GLY A 174 -19.17 -0.91 16.06
N ASN A 175 -18.04 -0.65 16.74
CA ASN A 175 -17.83 0.59 17.49
C ASN A 175 -17.63 1.80 16.56
N LEU A 176 -16.79 1.65 15.55
CA LEU A 176 -16.41 2.77 14.67
C LEU A 176 -17.27 2.90 13.41
N ARG A 177 -18.09 1.88 13.10
CA ARG A 177 -19.02 1.86 11.95
C ARG A 177 -18.34 2.15 10.60
N ARG A 178 -17.11 1.67 10.41
CA ARG A 178 -16.32 1.94 9.19
C ARG A 178 -16.58 0.96 8.04
N MET A 179 -17.32 -0.12 8.29
CA MET A 179 -17.70 -1.11 7.27
C MET A 179 -16.50 -1.68 6.47
N ALA A 180 -15.38 -1.91 7.13
CA ALA A 180 -14.23 -2.61 6.55
C ALA A 180 -14.65 -4.03 6.12
N GLY A 181 -14.51 -4.31 4.84
CA GLY A 181 -14.77 -5.60 4.21
C GLY A 181 -13.68 -6.62 4.47
N ASN A 182 -13.89 -7.84 3.98
CA ASN A 182 -12.91 -8.92 4.11
C ASN A 182 -11.57 -8.53 3.47
N GLY A 183 -10.50 -8.57 4.26
CA GLY A 183 -9.14 -8.26 3.76
C GLY A 183 -8.77 -6.79 3.87
N ASP A 184 -9.70 -5.88 4.16
CA ASP A 184 -9.44 -4.44 4.16
C ASP A 184 -8.46 -3.99 5.27
N LEU A 185 -8.41 -4.74 6.38
CA LEU A 185 -7.51 -4.42 7.48
C LEU A 185 -6.06 -4.74 7.14
N TYR A 186 -5.19 -3.78 7.43
CA TYR A 186 -3.76 -3.85 7.18
C TYR A 186 -2.99 -3.53 8.46
N LEU A 187 -2.10 -4.44 8.89
CA LEU A 187 -1.17 -4.22 9.99
C LEU A 187 0.22 -3.88 9.45
N VAL A 188 0.69 -2.67 9.70
CA VAL A 188 1.97 -2.15 9.21
C VAL A 188 3.15 -2.77 9.98
N THR A 189 4.07 -3.40 9.26
CA THR A 189 5.35 -3.92 9.77
C THR A 189 6.55 -3.12 9.28
N GLY A 190 6.38 -2.29 8.25
CA GLY A 190 7.43 -1.45 7.71
C GLY A 190 6.90 -0.29 6.87
N VAL A 191 7.67 0.79 6.81
CA VAL A 191 7.34 2.02 6.08
C VAL A 191 8.55 2.50 5.27
N THR A 192 8.31 3.01 4.07
CA THR A 192 9.30 3.79 3.31
C THR A 192 8.81 5.23 3.27
N LYS A 193 9.64 6.17 3.72
CA LYS A 193 9.29 7.58 3.77
C LYS A 193 10.22 8.44 2.93
N SER A 194 9.65 9.48 2.34
CA SER A 194 10.35 10.47 1.54
C SER A 194 9.99 11.88 1.99
N THR A 195 10.91 12.83 1.84
CA THR A 195 10.64 14.27 2.06
C THR A 195 9.96 14.94 0.90
N SER A 196 10.07 14.35 -0.30
CA SER A 196 9.42 14.82 -1.52
C SER A 196 9.16 13.66 -2.48
N TRP A 197 8.06 13.74 -3.21
CA TRP A 197 7.68 12.70 -4.15
C TRP A 197 6.78 13.23 -5.25
N GLY A 198 6.83 12.57 -6.40
CA GLY A 198 5.83 12.72 -7.45
C GLY A 198 5.36 11.34 -7.87
N VAL A 199 4.07 11.07 -7.76
CA VAL A 199 3.46 9.84 -8.27
C VAL A 199 2.65 10.12 -9.53
N ALA A 200 2.67 9.16 -10.44
CA ALA A 200 1.83 9.16 -11.62
C ALA A 200 1.40 7.74 -11.94
N ALA A 201 0.14 7.58 -12.32
CA ALA A 201 -0.35 6.45 -13.09
C ALA A 201 -0.78 6.99 -14.45
N VAL A 202 -0.43 6.26 -15.51
CA VAL A 202 -0.77 6.69 -16.86
C VAL A 202 -1.23 5.51 -17.67
N GLU A 203 -2.30 5.73 -18.42
CA GLU A 203 -2.78 4.83 -19.45
C GLU A 203 -2.82 5.59 -20.79
N ASN A 204 -1.97 5.18 -21.72
CA ASN A 204 -1.83 5.77 -23.04
C ASN A 204 -2.74 5.04 -24.04
N HIS A 205 -3.95 5.56 -24.21
CA HIS A 205 -4.95 4.99 -25.11
C HIS A 205 -4.71 5.29 -26.60
N SER A 206 -3.84 6.25 -26.95
CA SER A 206 -3.73 6.72 -28.34
C SER A 206 -2.81 5.88 -29.23
N GLY A 207 -2.10 4.88 -28.70
CA GLY A 207 -1.30 3.90 -29.47
C GLY A 207 -0.07 4.46 -30.20
N GLU A 208 -0.08 5.74 -30.53
CA GLU A 208 1.02 6.52 -31.12
C GLU A 208 1.23 7.77 -30.27
N GLY A 209 2.44 7.93 -29.73
CA GLY A 209 2.85 9.12 -28.99
C GLY A 209 3.61 8.80 -27.70
N THR A 210 4.73 9.50 -27.51
CA THR A 210 5.44 9.54 -26.23
C THR A 210 4.65 10.42 -25.27
N LEU A 211 4.22 9.87 -24.13
CA LEU A 211 3.69 10.69 -23.04
C LEU A 211 4.84 11.43 -22.38
N SER A 212 4.67 12.73 -22.13
CA SER A 212 5.59 13.53 -21.32
C SER A 212 4.85 14.16 -20.14
N LEU A 213 5.36 13.94 -18.93
CA LEU A 213 4.88 14.53 -17.68
C LEU A 213 5.96 15.42 -17.10
N LYS A 214 5.61 16.58 -16.57
CA LYS A 214 6.57 17.52 -15.98
C LYS A 214 6.26 17.75 -14.52
N LEU A 215 7.17 17.34 -13.65
CA LEU A 215 7.13 17.59 -12.23
C LEU A 215 7.98 18.83 -11.92
N LYS A 216 7.36 19.86 -11.36
CA LYS A 216 7.98 21.15 -11.11
C LYS A 216 8.14 21.43 -9.62
N ALA A 217 9.32 21.93 -9.24
CA ALA A 217 9.58 22.48 -7.91
C ALA A 217 9.17 23.96 -7.87
N ALA A 218 8.02 24.25 -7.27
CA ALA A 218 7.55 25.61 -7.02
C ALA A 218 8.09 26.10 -5.66
N GLN A 219 8.74 27.27 -5.65
CA GLN A 219 9.19 27.88 -4.40
C GLN A 219 7.99 28.41 -3.60
N ILE A 220 7.90 28.03 -2.34
CA ILE A 220 6.88 28.53 -1.42
C ILE A 220 7.56 29.32 -0.30
N GLY A 221 7.37 30.64 -0.31
CA GLY A 221 7.85 31.57 0.72
C GLY A 221 9.13 32.34 0.36
N SER A 222 9.38 33.41 1.11
CA SER A 222 10.44 34.40 0.83
C SER A 222 11.78 34.15 1.54
N ALA A 223 11.88 33.14 2.43
CA ALA A 223 13.03 33.02 3.34
C ALA A 223 13.58 31.58 3.56
N GLY A 224 13.37 30.64 2.64
CA GLY A 224 13.97 29.29 2.73
C GLY A 224 13.91 28.51 1.42
N ALA A 225 14.75 27.45 1.30
CA ALA A 225 14.81 26.53 0.15
C ALA A 225 13.62 25.55 0.15
N THR A 226 12.41 26.08 0.34
CA THR A 226 11.19 25.33 0.58
C THR A 226 10.43 25.20 -0.73
N TYR A 227 10.41 23.98 -1.27
CA TYR A 227 9.71 23.66 -2.52
C TYR A 227 8.48 22.81 -2.27
N ALA A 228 7.41 23.05 -3.05
CA ALA A 228 6.35 22.08 -3.29
C ALA A 228 6.49 21.54 -4.70
N TRP A 229 6.00 20.32 -4.89
CA TRP A 229 6.07 19.63 -6.16
C TRP A 229 4.67 19.58 -6.79
N GLU A 230 4.57 19.97 -8.06
CA GLU A 230 3.33 19.97 -8.82
C GLU A 230 3.55 19.43 -10.23
N TRP A 231 2.52 18.83 -10.82
CA TRP A 231 2.57 18.37 -12.21
C TRP A 231 1.99 19.44 -13.14
N GLU A 232 2.67 19.75 -14.26
CA GLU A 232 2.21 20.78 -15.21
C GLU A 232 1.02 20.33 -16.09
N SER A 233 0.76 19.03 -16.24
CA SER A 233 -0.30 18.52 -17.11
C SER A 233 -1.60 18.25 -16.37
N ALA A 234 -2.66 19.02 -16.70
CA ALA A 234 -4.03 18.72 -16.29
C ALA A 234 -4.59 17.60 -17.17
N GLY A 235 -4.74 16.39 -16.62
CA GLY A 235 -5.40 15.27 -17.31
C GLY A 235 -4.78 13.89 -17.11
N SER A 236 -3.64 13.78 -16.42
CA SER A 236 -3.07 12.48 -16.02
C SER A 236 -3.35 12.19 -14.55
N SER A 237 -3.45 10.92 -14.17
CA SER A 237 -3.65 10.43 -12.82
C SER A 237 -2.39 10.66 -11.97
N VAL A 238 -2.20 11.90 -11.53
CA VAL A 238 -0.95 12.36 -10.91
C VAL A 238 -1.17 12.95 -9.53
N ASN A 239 -0.17 12.78 -8.67
CA ASN A 239 -0.11 13.43 -7.37
C ASN A 239 1.36 13.78 -7.06
N ALA A 240 1.59 14.79 -6.23
CA ALA A 240 2.92 15.19 -5.83
C ALA A 240 2.84 15.84 -4.45
N GLY A 241 3.91 15.67 -3.67
CA GLY A 241 3.97 16.16 -2.31
C GLY A 241 5.39 16.48 -1.85
N PRO A 242 5.52 17.29 -0.79
CA PRO A 242 4.42 17.83 0.03
C PRO A 242 3.70 19.01 -0.67
N ARG A 243 2.37 19.02 -0.64
CA ARG A 243 1.51 20.09 -1.21
C ARG A 243 1.42 21.32 -0.31
N ARG A 244 1.66 21.16 1.00
CA ARG A 244 1.63 22.24 1.99
C ARG A 244 2.91 22.28 2.82
N CYS A 245 3.41 23.50 3.03
CA CYS A 245 4.35 23.82 4.10
C CYS A 245 3.65 23.67 5.45
N ALA A 246 3.57 22.46 5.96
CA ALA A 246 3.86 22.32 7.37
C ALA A 246 5.41 22.50 7.46
N GLY A 247 5.94 23.17 8.49
CA GLY A 247 7.38 23.52 8.61
C GLY A 247 8.40 22.39 8.32
N GLU A 248 9.70 22.64 8.48
CA GLU A 248 10.73 21.60 8.25
C GLU A 248 10.45 20.26 8.95
N GLU A 249 9.72 20.29 10.09
CA GLU A 249 9.31 19.15 10.91
C GLU A 249 8.40 18.10 10.25
N TRP A 250 7.81 18.41 9.09
CA TRP A 250 6.72 17.62 8.52
C TRP A 250 7.09 16.86 7.25
N ARG A 251 8.24 17.20 6.66
CA ARG A 251 8.61 16.72 5.32
C ARG A 251 8.93 15.24 5.33
N ASP A 252 9.66 14.76 6.33
CA ASP A 252 10.19 13.39 6.43
C ASP A 252 9.15 12.33 6.83
N LYS A 253 7.86 12.68 6.86
CA LYS A 253 6.78 11.84 7.40
C LYS A 253 5.84 11.27 6.34
N GLN A 254 6.09 11.55 5.05
CA GLN A 254 5.25 11.10 3.95
C GLN A 254 5.62 9.68 3.54
N THR A 255 4.64 8.78 3.57
CA THR A 255 4.86 7.34 3.39
C THR A 255 4.58 6.93 1.96
N VAL A 256 5.62 6.58 1.21
CA VAL A 256 5.49 6.20 -0.22
C VAL A 256 5.27 4.70 -0.41
N PHE A 257 5.71 3.87 0.54
CA PHE A 257 5.35 2.45 0.60
C PHE A 257 5.04 1.99 2.02
N LEU A 258 4.05 1.12 2.14
CA LEU A 258 3.78 0.32 3.33
C LEU A 258 4.19 -1.13 3.09
N ARG A 259 4.58 -1.81 4.16
CA ARG A 259 4.71 -3.28 4.21
C ARG A 259 4.03 -3.78 5.46
N GLY A 260 3.40 -4.93 5.36
CA GLY A 260 2.52 -5.37 6.42
C GLY A 260 1.76 -6.64 6.10
N PHE A 261 0.88 -6.98 7.04
CA PHE A 261 -0.07 -8.08 6.90
C PHE A 261 -1.41 -7.55 6.42
N LYS A 262 -1.93 -8.13 5.34
CA LYS A 262 -3.36 -8.05 5.02
C LYS A 262 -4.09 -9.10 5.83
N VAL A 263 -5.17 -8.68 6.48
CA VAL A 263 -5.90 -9.48 7.47
C VAL A 263 -7.31 -9.72 6.97
N ALA A 264 -7.63 -10.97 6.65
CA ALA A 264 -8.94 -11.41 6.20
C ALA A 264 -9.72 -12.08 7.33
N SER A 265 -11.04 -11.94 7.33
CA SER A 265 -11.94 -12.66 8.24
C SER A 265 -13.26 -13.06 7.56
N LYS A 266 -13.65 -14.33 7.70
CA LYS A 266 -14.93 -14.88 7.19
C LYS A 266 -16.15 -14.22 7.82
N TRP A 267 -16.02 -13.68 9.03
CA TRP A 267 -17.12 -13.01 9.74
C TRP A 267 -17.73 -11.85 8.93
N SER A 268 -16.91 -11.19 8.10
CA SER A 268 -17.36 -10.09 7.25
C SER A 268 -18.29 -10.49 6.10
N LYS A 269 -18.25 -11.75 5.62
CA LYS A 269 -19.18 -12.26 4.58
C LYS A 269 -20.62 -12.39 5.11
N ALA A 270 -20.84 -12.44 6.43
CA ALA A 270 -22.15 -12.66 7.04
C ALA A 270 -22.99 -11.38 7.24
N THR A 271 -22.45 -10.18 7.04
CA THR A 271 -23.15 -8.90 7.33
C THR A 271 -23.28 -7.94 6.16
N GLY A 272 -22.96 -8.36 4.93
CA GLY A 272 -23.38 -7.63 3.73
C GLY A 272 -24.87 -7.88 3.45
N PRO A 273 -25.64 -6.91 2.90
CA PRO A 273 -26.98 -7.21 2.43
C PRO A 273 -26.87 -8.28 1.35
N SER A 274 -27.31 -9.49 1.68
CA SER A 274 -27.51 -10.57 0.73
C SER A 274 -28.30 -10.02 -0.46
N SER A 275 -27.72 -10.08 -1.65
CA SER A 275 -28.44 -9.84 -2.89
C SER A 275 -29.76 -10.60 -2.84
N PRO A 276 -30.91 -9.97 -3.12
CA PRO A 276 -32.19 -10.65 -3.04
C PRO A 276 -32.20 -11.76 -4.09
N SER A 277 -32.09 -13.00 -3.64
CA SER A 277 -32.45 -14.18 -4.42
C SER A 277 -33.86 -13.97 -4.96
N THR A 278 -33.96 -14.01 -6.27
CA THR A 278 -35.19 -13.83 -7.06
C THR A 278 -36.33 -14.67 -6.45
N PRO A 279 -37.44 -14.07 -6.02
CA PRO A 279 -38.51 -14.82 -5.37
C PRO A 279 -39.28 -15.65 -6.38
N SER A 280 -39.42 -16.94 -6.08
CA SER A 280 -40.35 -17.85 -6.72
C SER A 280 -41.77 -17.29 -6.60
N GLN A 281 -42.52 -17.33 -7.70
CA GLN A 281 -43.87 -16.82 -7.82
C GLN A 281 -44.81 -17.32 -6.71
N LEU A 282 -45.56 -16.39 -6.12
CA LEU A 282 -46.90 -16.64 -5.60
C LEU A 282 -47.75 -15.37 -5.71
N GLN A 283 -48.92 -15.52 -6.31
CA GLN A 283 -49.87 -14.48 -6.68
C GLN A 283 -50.68 -13.96 -5.48
N SER A 284 -51.11 -12.69 -5.61
CA SER A 284 -52.23 -12.00 -4.93
C SER A 284 -52.02 -11.65 -3.46
N SER A 285 -52.39 -10.49 -2.92
CA SER A 285 -53.46 -9.54 -3.28
C SER A 285 -53.22 -8.18 -2.61
N ASP A 286 -53.88 -7.15 -3.15
CA ASP A 286 -53.80 -5.73 -2.79
C ASP A 286 -54.08 -5.40 -1.31
N THR A 287 -53.38 -4.41 -0.75
CA THR A 287 -54.00 -3.19 -0.18
C THR A 287 -52.97 -2.13 0.24
N ASN A 288 -53.39 -0.88 0.07
CA ASN A 288 -52.69 0.40 0.22
C ASN A 288 -51.94 0.66 1.54
N GLY A 289 -50.80 1.37 1.44
CA GLY A 289 -50.20 2.16 2.52
C GLY A 289 -48.99 2.98 2.05
N ASN A 290 -49.19 4.28 1.88
CA ASN A 290 -48.20 5.27 1.42
C ASN A 290 -46.86 5.24 2.17
N SER A 291 -45.73 5.31 1.43
CA SER A 291 -44.58 6.10 1.84
C SER A 291 -43.72 6.51 0.62
N LEU A 292 -43.24 7.76 0.68
CA LEU A 292 -42.69 8.57 -0.41
C LEU A 292 -41.27 8.13 -0.78
N SER A 293 -41.06 7.78 -2.06
CA SER A 293 -39.74 7.54 -2.65
C SER A 293 -39.37 8.68 -3.59
N TRP A 294 -38.20 9.29 -3.39
CA TRP A 294 -37.64 10.33 -4.25
C TRP A 294 -36.81 9.68 -5.35
N SER A 295 -37.38 9.61 -6.56
CA SER A 295 -36.70 9.15 -7.77
C SER A 295 -35.90 10.28 -8.43
N ALA A 296 -34.59 10.06 -8.62
CA ALA A 296 -33.77 10.86 -9.51
C ALA A 296 -33.99 10.43 -10.97
N PHE A 297 -34.20 11.44 -11.81
CA PHE A 297 -34.64 11.40 -13.19
C PHE A 297 -33.53 10.90 -14.13
N THR A 298 -33.75 9.81 -14.87
CA THR A 298 -32.98 9.48 -16.08
C THR A 298 -33.87 9.72 -17.30
N ARG A 299 -33.37 10.48 -18.27
CA ARG A 299 -34.00 10.69 -19.57
C ARG A 299 -33.78 9.45 -20.44
N THR A 300 -34.88 8.91 -20.97
CA THR A 300 -34.93 7.95 -22.09
C THR A 300 -34.79 8.69 -23.43
N ASP A 301 -34.21 8.09 -24.48
CA ASP A 301 -34.88 7.34 -25.57
C ASP A 301 -33.82 6.94 -26.66
N PRO A 302 -34.09 6.14 -27.72
CA PRO A 302 -34.47 4.71 -27.71
C PRO A 302 -33.78 3.83 -28.82
N SER A 303 -34.03 2.52 -28.72
CA SER A 303 -34.17 1.48 -29.79
C SER A 303 -32.96 0.78 -30.47
N SER A 304 -32.80 -0.49 -30.05
CA SER A 304 -32.70 -1.76 -30.82
C SER A 304 -31.62 -1.99 -31.90
N THR A 305 -30.82 -3.05 -31.72
CA THR A 305 -30.92 -4.41 -32.34
C THR A 305 -29.67 -5.20 -31.89
N GLY A 306 -29.76 -6.20 -31.02
CA GLY A 306 -29.99 -7.61 -31.38
C GLY A 306 -28.67 -8.33 -31.76
N GLY A 307 -28.02 -8.98 -30.79
CA GLY A 307 -26.84 -9.83 -31.02
C GLY A 307 -26.41 -10.54 -29.73
N SER A 308 -26.64 -11.85 -29.68
CA SER A 308 -26.27 -12.77 -28.60
C SER A 308 -24.76 -13.04 -28.60
N SER A 309 -24.14 -12.97 -27.43
CA SER A 309 -22.82 -13.56 -27.16
C SER A 309 -22.67 -13.80 -25.67
N ASP A 310 -22.63 -15.06 -25.30
CA ASP A 310 -21.97 -15.70 -24.15
C ASP A 310 -21.60 -14.78 -22.98
N ASP A 311 -22.38 -14.89 -21.91
CA ASP A 311 -22.07 -14.32 -20.60
C ASP A 311 -20.83 -15.01 -20.02
N GLU A 312 -19.63 -14.51 -20.35
CA GLU A 312 -18.54 -14.59 -19.39
C GLU A 312 -18.95 -13.75 -18.19
N GLU A 313 -19.06 -14.41 -17.04
CA GLU A 313 -19.36 -13.82 -15.74
C GLU A 313 -18.21 -12.88 -15.36
N SER A 314 -18.24 -11.67 -15.93
CA SER A 314 -17.27 -10.62 -15.64
C SER A 314 -17.48 -10.19 -14.19
N LEU A 315 -16.54 -10.61 -13.34
CA LEU A 315 -16.41 -10.18 -11.96
C LEU A 315 -16.64 -8.66 -11.86
N SER A 316 -17.56 -8.26 -11.01
CA SER A 316 -17.87 -6.85 -10.73
C SER A 316 -16.59 -6.04 -10.47
N PRO A 317 -16.42 -4.85 -11.06
CA PRO A 317 -15.17 -4.08 -11.02
C PRO A 317 -14.93 -3.33 -9.69
N SER A 318 -15.31 -3.93 -8.55
CA SER A 318 -15.29 -3.29 -7.23
C SER A 318 -14.31 -3.89 -6.22
N SER A 319 -13.38 -4.76 -6.64
CA SER A 319 -12.30 -5.23 -5.78
C SER A 319 -10.99 -4.54 -6.16
N ASN A 320 -10.40 -3.79 -5.22
CA ASN A 320 -9.02 -3.33 -5.32
C ASN A 320 -8.13 -4.56 -5.33
N TYR A 321 -7.61 -4.96 -6.49
CA TYR A 321 -6.75 -6.14 -6.60
C TYR A 321 -5.52 -5.99 -5.69
N TYR A 322 -5.38 -6.89 -4.71
CA TYR A 322 -4.25 -6.98 -3.80
C TYR A 322 -3.80 -8.45 -3.74
N PRO A 323 -2.52 -8.80 -4.02
CA PRO A 323 -2.08 -10.20 -4.06
C PRO A 323 -2.36 -11.00 -2.77
N SER A 324 -2.16 -10.39 -1.61
CA SER A 324 -2.48 -10.96 -0.29
C SER A 324 -3.98 -11.24 -0.09
N ASP A 325 -4.90 -10.50 -0.73
CA ASP A 325 -6.34 -10.76 -0.59
C ASP A 325 -6.72 -12.07 -1.28
N LEU A 326 -6.20 -12.31 -2.48
CA LEU A 326 -6.35 -13.57 -3.19
C LEU A 326 -5.77 -14.73 -2.38
N ILE A 327 -4.55 -14.57 -1.86
CA ILE A 327 -3.90 -15.61 -1.05
C ILE A 327 -4.73 -15.88 0.21
N ASN A 328 -5.16 -14.85 0.93
CA ASN A 328 -5.98 -15.00 2.13
C ASN A 328 -7.31 -15.70 1.84
N GLU A 329 -7.97 -15.39 0.72
CA GLU A 329 -9.20 -16.08 0.29
C GLU A 329 -8.92 -17.57 0.05
N HIS A 330 -7.86 -17.90 -0.70
CA HIS A 330 -7.46 -19.28 -0.93
C HIS A 330 -7.14 -20.04 0.37
N LEU A 331 -6.44 -19.40 1.32
CA LEU A 331 -6.16 -19.96 2.65
C LEU A 331 -7.45 -20.26 3.42
N LEU A 332 -8.41 -19.34 3.40
CA LEU A 332 -9.70 -19.50 4.08
C LEU A 332 -10.56 -20.61 3.45
N ASP A 333 -10.46 -20.81 2.14
CA ASP A 333 -11.16 -21.88 1.43
C ASP A 333 -10.55 -23.26 1.70
N CYS A 334 -9.22 -23.33 1.82
CA CYS A 334 -8.52 -24.57 2.16
C CYS A 334 -8.78 -25.05 3.60
N PHE A 335 -9.03 -24.11 4.53
CA PHE A 335 -9.25 -24.39 5.95
C PHE A 335 -10.62 -23.89 6.38
N VAL A 336 -11.63 -24.74 6.20
CA VAL A 336 -13.04 -24.40 6.44
C VAL A 336 -13.29 -23.92 7.87
N ASP A 337 -12.61 -24.53 8.86
CA ASP A 337 -12.73 -24.18 10.28
C ASP A 337 -12.02 -22.88 10.68
N ALA A 338 -11.09 -22.40 9.85
CA ALA A 338 -10.39 -21.15 10.13
C ALA A 338 -11.26 -19.95 9.73
N THR A 339 -11.35 -18.97 10.63
CA THR A 339 -12.14 -17.75 10.43
C THR A 339 -11.28 -16.55 10.02
N VAL A 340 -9.96 -16.64 10.21
CA VAL A 340 -8.99 -15.57 9.94
C VAL A 340 -7.87 -16.11 9.06
N ALA A 341 -7.44 -15.31 8.09
CA ALA A 341 -6.19 -15.54 7.36
C ALA A 341 -5.35 -14.27 7.33
N VAL A 342 -4.03 -14.44 7.45
CA VAL A 342 -3.08 -13.34 7.32
C VAL A 342 -1.96 -13.70 6.35
N THR A 343 -1.65 -12.78 5.46
CA THR A 343 -0.56 -12.88 4.49
C THR A 343 0.23 -11.58 4.52
N HIS A 344 1.55 -11.70 4.63
CA HIS A 344 2.47 -10.57 4.62
C HIS A 344 2.86 -10.22 3.18
N ASP A 345 3.13 -8.95 2.91
CA ASP A 345 3.48 -8.52 1.55
C ASP A 345 4.77 -9.14 1.01
N ASP A 346 5.74 -9.37 1.89
CA ASP A 346 6.99 -10.05 1.53
C ASP A 346 6.75 -11.49 1.05
N GLU A 347 5.64 -12.15 1.41
CA GLU A 347 5.38 -13.54 1.00
C GLU A 347 5.10 -13.62 -0.49
N TRP A 348 4.17 -12.81 -1.00
CA TRP A 348 3.91 -12.72 -2.43
C TRP A 348 5.01 -11.96 -3.17
N ALA A 349 5.61 -10.92 -2.58
CA ALA A 349 6.68 -10.19 -3.26
C ALA A 349 7.90 -11.07 -3.51
N SER A 350 8.18 -12.03 -2.61
CA SER A 350 9.36 -12.89 -2.71
C SER A 350 9.26 -14.01 -3.75
N ILE A 351 8.10 -14.23 -4.36
CA ILE A 351 7.93 -15.19 -5.48
C ILE A 351 8.06 -14.53 -6.85
N LEU A 352 8.12 -13.20 -6.90
CA LEU A 352 8.31 -12.43 -8.11
C LEU A 352 9.75 -12.55 -8.60
N THR A 353 9.90 -12.53 -9.92
CA THR A 353 11.17 -12.61 -10.63
C THR A 353 11.42 -11.33 -11.42
N GLU A 354 12.66 -11.10 -11.85
CA GLU A 354 13.00 -9.94 -12.68
C GLU A 354 12.28 -9.95 -14.04
N GLN A 355 11.77 -11.11 -14.47
CA GLN A 355 11.02 -11.26 -15.71
C GLN A 355 9.54 -10.87 -15.57
N ASP A 356 9.02 -10.80 -14.33
CA ASP A 356 7.62 -10.47 -14.08
C ASP A 356 7.42 -8.95 -14.21
N SER A 357 6.82 -8.50 -15.31
CA SER A 357 6.44 -7.09 -15.52
C SER A 357 5.13 -6.71 -14.81
N GLU A 358 4.35 -7.72 -14.43
CA GLU A 358 3.07 -7.63 -13.73
C GLU A 358 3.00 -8.73 -12.66
N VAL A 359 2.10 -8.59 -11.69
CA VAL A 359 1.85 -9.69 -10.75
C VAL A 359 1.29 -10.88 -11.54
N PRO A 360 1.78 -12.12 -11.31
CA PRO A 360 1.26 -13.30 -12.00
C PRO A 360 -0.25 -13.44 -11.85
N ALA A 361 -0.89 -14.05 -12.85
CA ALA A 361 -2.33 -14.36 -12.79
C ALA A 361 -2.65 -15.23 -11.56
N ASP A 362 -3.89 -15.20 -11.11
CA ASP A 362 -4.31 -15.72 -9.81
C ASP A 362 -3.87 -17.18 -9.56
N ASP A 363 -4.13 -18.09 -10.49
CA ASP A 363 -3.72 -19.50 -10.37
C ASP A 363 -2.19 -19.68 -10.29
N GLU A 364 -1.45 -18.87 -11.05
CA GLU A 364 0.00 -18.90 -11.08
C GLU A 364 0.59 -18.31 -9.79
N LEU A 365 0.03 -17.20 -9.29
CA LEU A 365 0.39 -16.57 -8.03
C LEU A 365 0.25 -17.58 -6.88
N ILE A 366 -0.92 -18.24 -6.77
CA ILE A 366 -1.16 -19.26 -5.76
C ILE A 366 -0.18 -20.44 -5.91
N THR A 367 0.01 -20.94 -7.13
CA THR A 367 0.95 -22.04 -7.40
C THR A 367 2.37 -21.71 -6.96
N ARG A 368 2.89 -20.53 -7.35
CA ARG A 368 4.23 -20.08 -6.99
C ARG A 368 4.38 -19.87 -5.47
N VAL A 369 3.35 -19.35 -4.80
CA VAL A 369 3.32 -19.20 -3.34
C VAL A 369 3.38 -20.55 -2.63
N LEU A 370 2.54 -21.52 -3.02
CA LEU A 370 2.50 -22.85 -2.40
C LEU A 370 3.75 -23.70 -2.69
N ASN A 371 4.50 -23.39 -3.75
CA ASN A 371 5.81 -23.98 -4.00
C ASN A 371 6.90 -23.50 -3.04
N LYS A 372 6.72 -22.33 -2.41
CA LYS A 372 7.73 -21.71 -1.52
C LYS A 372 7.33 -21.77 -0.05
N PHE A 373 6.04 -21.74 0.23
CA PHE A 373 5.47 -21.69 1.56
C PHE A 373 4.49 -22.84 1.79
N LYS A 374 4.46 -23.37 3.02
CA LYS A 374 3.38 -24.23 3.48
C LYS A 374 2.33 -23.40 4.19
N MET A 375 1.08 -23.86 4.12
CA MET A 375 0.01 -23.33 4.93
C MET A 375 0.12 -23.86 6.37
N SER A 376 -0.24 -23.06 7.36
CA SER A 376 -0.15 -23.42 8.78
C SER A 376 -1.26 -22.77 9.59
N ILE A 377 -1.78 -23.50 10.59
CA ILE A 377 -2.77 -23.00 11.53
C ILE A 377 -2.06 -22.53 12.79
N VAL A 378 -2.28 -21.29 13.19
CA VAL A 378 -1.73 -20.68 14.40
C VAL A 378 -2.82 -19.83 15.05
N PHE A 379 -3.08 -20.05 16.35
CA PHE A 379 -4.19 -19.44 17.09
C PHE A 379 -5.58 -19.62 16.43
N GLY A 380 -5.80 -20.69 15.67
CA GLY A 380 -7.07 -20.95 14.96
C GLY A 380 -7.23 -20.20 13.64
N GLY A 381 -6.35 -19.25 13.32
CA GLY A 381 -6.25 -18.64 12.00
C GLY A 381 -5.19 -19.31 11.13
N VAL A 382 -5.18 -18.97 9.85
CA VAL A 382 -4.28 -19.58 8.84
C VAL A 382 -3.29 -18.55 8.34
N CYS A 383 -2.05 -18.98 8.15
CA CYS A 383 -1.00 -18.17 7.55
C CYS A 383 -0.02 -19.04 6.77
N LEU A 384 0.91 -18.39 6.07
CA LEU A 384 2.01 -19.05 5.38
C LEU A 384 3.25 -19.19 6.29
N GLN A 385 4.01 -20.26 6.10
CA GLN A 385 5.32 -20.48 6.70
C GLN A 385 6.32 -20.94 5.65
N PRO A 386 7.59 -20.50 5.67
CA PRO A 386 8.59 -20.99 4.73
C PRO A 386 8.75 -22.51 4.82
N LEU A 387 8.82 -23.20 3.67
CA LEU A 387 9.00 -24.66 3.63
C LEU A 387 10.31 -25.12 4.29
N ASN A 388 11.36 -24.29 4.23
CA ASN A 388 12.72 -24.63 4.65
C ASN A 388 13.16 -24.01 6.00
N ALA A 389 12.24 -23.69 6.90
CA ALA A 389 12.59 -23.09 8.21
C ALA A 389 13.41 -24.03 9.14
N ASN A 390 13.58 -25.30 8.78
CA ASN A 390 14.46 -26.24 9.47
C ASN A 390 15.72 -26.52 8.61
N ILE A 391 16.79 -25.77 8.84
CA ILE A 391 18.21 -26.18 8.96
C ILE A 391 19.03 -24.89 9.12
N LEU A 392 19.26 -24.47 10.36
CA LEU A 392 20.52 -23.85 10.74
C LEU A 392 21.14 -24.81 11.76
N PRO A 393 22.25 -25.51 11.44
CA PRO A 393 23.02 -26.14 12.49
C PRO A 393 23.62 -25.03 13.36
N ALA A 394 23.48 -25.19 14.66
CA ALA A 394 24.14 -24.36 15.66
C ALA A 394 25.63 -24.27 15.33
N HIS A 395 26.10 -23.10 14.90
CA HIS A 395 27.53 -22.84 14.84
C HIS A 395 28.04 -22.63 16.26
N THR A 396 28.48 -23.74 16.82
CA THR A 396 29.42 -23.84 17.94
C THR A 396 30.57 -22.85 17.76
N PRO A 397 30.97 -22.09 18.79
CA PRO A 397 31.99 -21.05 18.67
C PRO A 397 33.36 -21.67 18.39
N LEU A 398 33.99 -21.24 17.30
CA LEU A 398 35.39 -21.57 17.01
C LEU A 398 36.30 -20.88 18.02
N SER A 399 36.82 -21.67 18.95
CA SER A 399 37.87 -21.27 19.88
C SER A 399 39.19 -20.99 19.14
N LYS A 400 39.79 -19.84 19.47
CA LYS A 400 41.24 -19.54 19.56
C LYS A 400 42.18 -20.24 18.57
N ARG A 401 42.80 -19.45 17.68
CA ARG A 401 44.24 -19.54 17.39
C ARG A 401 44.89 -18.16 17.34
N HIS A 402 46.14 -18.15 17.79
CA HIS A 402 47.02 -17.06 18.16
C HIS A 402 47.56 -16.19 17.01
N SER A 403 48.10 -15.02 17.41
CA SER A 403 49.23 -14.28 16.80
C SER A 403 48.87 -13.43 15.56
N THR A 404 49.22 -12.15 15.40
CA THR A 404 50.30 -11.30 15.96
C THR A 404 50.01 -9.84 15.57
N SER A 405 50.32 -8.87 16.44
CA SER A 405 50.31 -7.43 16.11
C SER A 405 51.38 -7.08 15.06
N PRO A 406 51.18 -5.97 14.33
CA PRO A 406 52.26 -5.02 14.16
C PRO A 406 51.90 -3.59 14.58
N ARG A 407 52.94 -2.95 15.10
CA ARG A 407 53.05 -1.58 15.60
C ARG A 407 52.79 -0.54 14.52
N TRP A 408 52.12 0.54 14.91
CA TRP A 408 52.11 1.82 14.21
C TRP A 408 53.48 2.50 14.35
N ILE A 409 54.09 2.90 13.24
CA ILE A 409 55.18 3.87 13.18
C ILE A 409 54.59 5.18 12.66
N VAL A 410 54.79 6.23 13.44
CA VAL A 410 54.56 7.63 13.10
C VAL A 410 55.67 8.09 12.14
N LEU A 411 55.29 8.71 11.03
CA LEU A 411 56.02 9.81 10.38
C LEU A 411 55.01 10.77 9.76
#